data_AF-A0A2J7ZYC5-F1
#
_entry.id   AF-A0A2J7ZYC5-F1
#
_cell.length_a   1.000
_cell.length_b   1.000
_cell.length_c   1.000
_cell.angle_alpha   90.00
_cell.angle_beta   90.00
_cell.angle_gamma   90.00
#
_symmetry.space_group_name_H-M   'P 1'
#
loop_
_entity.id
_entity.type
_entity.pdbx_description
1 polymer ?
#
loop_
_entity_poly.entity_id
_entity_poly.type
_entity_poly.pdbx_seq_one_letter_code
_entity_poly.pdbx_strand_id
1 'polypeptide(L)'
;MTGLDLGAEPLPVSSTAEERRQRYEDVQQAIQLVLQGESSWVAAMASVACLLHHAFGYFHWTLPRASLGRPPRLGAASAGCRLYNTSSSPGFYQAGPPGLDTLVIGPYQGHLGCLRIPYGRGVCGAAARSRRTQLVPDVSAFPGYIACASSTKSEIVVPMLEAGASAGPREAPEGGAAFLATAAAPAEEAPQGGTLLAVLDVDSDYPDAFTEVDLEHLERLCAWLGQQSYR
;
A
#
# COMPACT_ATOMS: atom_id res chain seq x y z
N MET A 1 -4.49 3.28 30.11
CA MET A 1 -4.13 3.74 28.76
C MET A 1 -2.66 3.45 28.57
N THR A 2 -2.33 2.26 28.09
CA THR A 2 -0.98 1.97 27.60
C THR A 2 -0.78 2.86 26.36
N GLY A 3 0.27 3.68 26.37
CA GLY A 3 0.55 4.59 25.26
C GLY A 3 0.71 3.81 23.96
N LEU A 4 0.23 4.40 22.88
CA LEU A 4 0.41 3.87 21.53
C LEU A 4 1.91 3.93 21.18
N ASP A 5 2.62 2.83 21.40
CA ASP A 5 4.04 2.70 21.06
C ASP A 5 4.15 2.04 19.69
N LEU A 6 4.28 2.84 18.63
CA LEU A 6 4.56 2.33 17.28
C LEU A 6 6.00 1.83 17.13
N GLY A 7 6.79 1.82 18.21
CA GLY A 7 8.23 1.59 18.22
C GLY A 7 8.99 2.80 17.68
N ALA A 8 10.14 3.11 18.28
CA ALA A 8 11.00 4.21 17.83
C ALA A 8 11.57 3.99 16.41
N GLU A 9 11.63 2.74 15.94
CA GLU A 9 12.17 2.38 14.62
C GLU A 9 11.17 1.53 13.79
N PRO A 10 11.18 1.69 12.45
CA PRO A 10 10.38 0.87 11.54
C PRO A 10 10.77 -0.61 11.60
N LEU A 11 9.78 -1.50 11.50
CA LEU A 11 9.97 -2.94 11.55
C LEU A 11 10.73 -3.45 10.30
N PRO A 12 11.86 -4.18 10.43
CA PRO A 12 12.65 -4.63 9.28
C PRO A 12 12.00 -5.79 8.52
N VAL A 13 12.39 -6.00 7.25
CA VAL A 13 11.88 -7.11 6.41
C VAL A 13 12.17 -8.49 7.01
N SER A 14 13.24 -8.62 7.80
CA SER A 14 13.63 -9.88 8.43
C SER A 14 12.80 -10.25 9.67
N SER A 15 11.83 -9.41 10.06
CA SER A 15 10.99 -9.67 11.22
C SER A 15 10.09 -10.88 11.04
N THR A 16 9.87 -11.57 12.16
CA THR A 16 9.03 -12.76 12.26
C THR A 16 7.55 -12.43 12.03
N ALA A 17 6.74 -13.46 11.74
CA ALA A 17 5.31 -13.31 11.57
C ALA A 17 4.61 -12.71 12.81
N GLU A 18 5.08 -13.05 14.01
CA GLU A 18 4.53 -12.54 15.27
C GLU A 18 4.84 -11.05 15.46
N GLU A 19 6.08 -10.64 15.22
CA GLU A 19 6.47 -9.22 15.29
C GLU A 19 5.73 -8.38 14.25
N ARG A 20 5.53 -8.91 13.04
CA ARG A 20 4.72 -8.26 12.00
C ARG A 20 3.28 -8.09 12.46
N ARG A 21 2.64 -9.15 12.97
CA ARG A 21 1.26 -9.12 13.46
C ARG A 21 1.08 -8.08 14.56
N GLN A 22 1.95 -8.11 15.58
CA GLN A 22 1.89 -7.13 16.66
C GLN A 22 2.03 -5.70 16.13
N ARG A 23 3.00 -5.44 15.25
CA ARG A 23 3.17 -4.11 14.66
C ARG A 23 1.93 -3.66 13.87
N TYR A 24 1.30 -4.55 13.10
CA TYR A 24 0.06 -4.21 12.41
C TYR A 24 -1.08 -3.90 13.37
N GLU A 25 -1.22 -4.63 14.48
CA GLU A 25 -2.23 -4.34 15.49
C GLU A 25 -2.02 -2.96 16.12
N ASP A 26 -0.77 -2.59 16.44
CA ASP A 26 -0.43 -1.27 16.98
C ASP A 26 -0.75 -0.15 15.97
N VAL A 27 -0.40 -0.36 14.69
CA VAL A 27 -0.69 0.58 13.60
C VAL A 27 -2.18 0.70 13.33
N GLN A 28 -2.93 -0.39 13.38
CA GLN A 28 -4.38 -0.37 13.21
C GLN A 28 -5.05 0.44 14.31
N GLN A 29 -4.62 0.28 15.57
CA GLN A 29 -5.08 1.13 16.67
C GLN A 29 -4.73 2.60 16.45
N ALA A 30 -3.53 2.89 15.97
CA ALA A 30 -3.08 4.25 15.66
C ALA A 30 -3.95 4.89 14.58
N ILE A 31 -4.19 4.17 13.48
CA ILE A 31 -5.04 4.62 12.38
C ILE A 31 -6.44 4.91 12.90
N GLN A 32 -7.04 4.00 13.67
CA GLN A 32 -8.37 4.20 14.22
C GLN A 32 -8.45 5.44 15.11
N LEU A 33 -7.44 5.70 15.95
CA LEU A 33 -7.40 6.88 16.80
C LEU A 33 -7.21 8.18 16.01
N VAL A 34 -6.31 8.19 15.02
CA VAL A 34 -6.04 9.39 14.20
C VAL A 34 -7.23 9.73 13.31
N LEU A 35 -7.96 8.73 12.83
CA LEU A 35 -9.11 8.92 11.93
C LEU A 35 -10.45 9.13 12.66
N GLN A 36 -10.46 9.13 14.00
CA GLN A 36 -11.69 9.38 14.76
C GLN A 36 -12.26 10.77 14.47
N GLY A 37 -13.45 10.79 13.87
CA GLY A 37 -14.14 12.03 13.49
C GLY A 37 -13.57 12.71 12.25
N GLU A 38 -12.60 12.11 11.56
CA GLU A 38 -12.11 12.60 10.27
C GLU A 38 -13.14 12.31 9.18
N SER A 39 -13.39 13.29 8.32
CA SER A 39 -14.35 13.21 7.21
C SER A 39 -13.71 13.41 5.85
N SER A 40 -12.55 14.04 5.79
CA SER A 40 -11.77 14.25 4.58
C SER A 40 -11.10 12.95 4.14
N TRP A 41 -11.51 12.46 2.98
CA TRP A 41 -10.88 11.30 2.34
C TRP A 41 -9.38 11.46 2.16
N VAL A 42 -8.95 12.66 1.72
CA VAL A 42 -7.55 12.99 1.47
C VAL A 42 -6.74 12.94 2.78
N ALA A 43 -7.26 13.52 3.86
CA ALA A 43 -6.59 13.49 5.16
C ALA A 43 -6.49 12.07 5.72
N ALA A 44 -7.56 11.28 5.54
CA ALA A 44 -7.61 9.90 6.00
C ALA A 44 -6.56 9.03 5.31
N MET A 45 -6.55 9.03 3.97
CA MET A 45 -5.58 8.25 3.19
C MET A 45 -4.13 8.72 3.42
N ALA A 46 -3.90 10.04 3.54
CA ALA A 46 -2.58 10.58 3.87
C ALA A 46 -2.07 10.09 5.23
N SER A 47 -2.95 10.05 6.23
CA SER A 47 -2.62 9.60 7.59
C SER A 47 -2.33 8.10 7.64
N VAL A 48 -3.11 7.29 6.93
CA VAL A 48 -2.87 5.85 6.80
C VAL A 48 -1.54 5.57 6.13
N ALA A 49 -1.27 6.19 4.98
CA ALA A 49 0.00 6.04 4.27
C ALA A 49 1.18 6.46 5.16
N CYS A 50 1.07 7.58 5.90
CA CYS A 50 2.09 8.03 6.84
C CYS A 50 2.37 7.00 7.94
N LEU A 51 1.32 6.48 8.59
CA LEU A 51 1.46 5.54 9.70
C LEU A 51 2.07 4.20 9.26
N LEU A 52 1.63 3.67 8.13
CA LEU A 52 2.21 2.46 7.55
C LEU A 52 3.69 2.66 7.18
N HIS A 53 4.06 3.84 6.65
CA HIS A 53 5.41 4.14 6.19
C HIS A 53 6.39 4.11 7.36
N HIS A 54 6.00 4.75 8.46
CA HIS A 54 6.82 4.80 9.67
C HIS A 54 6.85 3.47 10.42
N ALA A 55 5.84 2.64 10.24
CA ALA A 55 5.75 1.35 10.93
C ALA A 55 6.63 0.26 10.33
N PHE A 56 6.84 0.24 9.00
CA PHE A 56 7.52 -0.85 8.30
C PHE A 56 8.70 -0.33 7.48
N GLY A 57 9.90 -0.83 7.78
CA GLY A 57 11.14 -0.40 7.13
C GLY A 57 11.31 -0.91 5.69
N TYR A 58 10.47 -1.87 5.27
CA TYR A 58 10.47 -2.45 3.94
C TYR A 58 9.29 -1.99 3.07
N PHE A 59 8.45 -1.10 3.62
CA PHE A 59 7.48 -0.36 2.83
C PHE A 59 8.25 0.76 2.12
N HIS A 60 8.75 0.41 0.94
CA HIS A 60 9.66 1.24 0.18
C HIS A 60 8.89 2.17 -0.73
N TRP A 61 8.21 3.12 -0.11
CA TRP A 61 7.66 4.24 -0.85
C TRP A 61 8.73 5.28 -1.14
N THR A 62 9.95 5.21 -0.57
CA THR A 62 11.03 6.15 -0.89
C THR A 62 12.39 5.48 -1.03
N LEU A 63 13.25 6.01 -1.92
CA LEU A 63 14.67 5.62 -2.10
C LEU A 63 15.38 5.25 -0.78
N PRO A 64 16.36 4.32 -0.82
CA PRO A 64 16.93 3.72 0.39
C PRO A 64 17.51 4.74 1.36
N ARG A 65 17.19 4.58 2.66
CA ARG A 65 17.83 5.27 3.81
C ARG A 65 19.36 5.25 3.75
N ALA A 66 19.95 4.28 3.05
CA ALA A 66 21.40 4.14 2.85
C ALA A 66 22.07 5.30 2.08
N SER A 67 21.32 6.13 1.36
CA SER A 67 21.85 7.34 0.71
C SER A 67 21.94 8.56 1.63
N LEU A 68 21.42 8.47 2.86
CA LEU A 68 21.59 9.49 3.88
C LEU A 68 22.70 9.04 4.82
N GLY A 69 23.91 9.58 4.61
CA GLY A 69 25.05 9.35 5.48
C GLY A 69 24.70 9.53 6.96
N ARG A 70 25.38 8.76 7.83
CA ARG A 70 25.26 8.81 9.29
C ARG A 70 25.08 10.26 9.79
N PRO A 71 24.05 10.56 10.60
CA PRO A 71 23.84 11.92 11.07
C PRO A 71 25.08 12.40 11.83
N PRO A 72 25.54 13.66 11.63
CA PRO A 72 26.56 14.22 12.47
C PRO A 72 26.05 14.23 13.91
N ARG A 73 26.90 13.82 14.86
CA ARG A 73 26.58 13.94 16.28
C ARG A 73 26.47 15.43 16.61
N LEU A 74 25.26 15.96 16.74
CA LEU A 74 25.05 17.32 17.24
C LEU A 74 24.43 17.29 18.63
N GLY A 75 25.08 18.05 19.52
CA GLY A 75 24.61 18.32 20.87
C GLY A 75 23.25 19.01 20.88
N ALA A 76 22.62 18.95 22.05
CA ALA A 76 21.29 19.45 22.34
C ALA A 76 21.08 20.90 21.87
N ALA A 77 20.21 21.10 20.86
CA ALA A 77 19.40 22.31 20.70
C ALA A 77 18.32 22.11 19.62
N SER A 78 17.09 22.47 19.98
CA SER A 78 15.89 22.67 19.16
C SER A 78 15.33 21.47 18.37
N ALA A 79 14.18 21.00 18.85
CA ALA A 79 13.22 20.19 18.14
C ALA A 79 12.64 20.96 16.94
N GLY A 80 13.39 20.98 15.84
CA GLY A 80 12.90 21.38 14.52
C GLY A 80 12.42 20.15 13.78
N CYS A 81 11.14 20.11 13.42
CA CYS A 81 10.54 19.13 12.53
C CYS A 81 11.41 19.00 11.26
N ARG A 82 12.18 17.91 11.17
CA ARG A 82 13.00 17.60 9.98
C ARG A 82 12.08 16.95 8.96
N LEU A 83 11.44 17.79 8.15
CA LEU A 83 10.76 17.38 6.92
C LEU A 83 11.82 16.87 5.94
N TYR A 84 11.92 15.55 5.76
CA TYR A 84 12.74 14.96 4.71
C TYR A 84 11.88 14.74 3.46
N ASN A 85 12.21 15.48 2.41
CA ASN A 85 11.74 15.30 1.03
C ASN A 85 12.55 14.19 0.36
N THR A 86 11.94 13.07 -0.02
CA THR A 86 12.54 11.99 -0.84
C THR A 86 11.47 11.23 -1.64
N SER A 87 11.86 10.63 -2.77
CA SER A 87 11.08 10.29 -3.99
C SER A 87 10.18 9.03 -3.98
N SER A 88 8.98 8.95 -4.63
CA SER A 88 7.97 7.89 -4.34
C SER A 88 6.93 7.48 -5.40
N SER A 89 6.39 6.26 -5.27
CA SER A 89 5.09 5.80 -5.81
C SER A 89 3.99 5.99 -4.74
N PRO A 90 2.70 6.18 -5.09
CA PRO A 90 1.71 6.64 -4.14
C PRO A 90 1.11 5.50 -3.30
N GLY A 91 0.87 5.77 -2.02
CA GLY A 91 0.17 4.82 -1.16
C GLY A 91 -1.28 4.55 -1.61
N PHE A 92 -1.98 5.51 -2.22
CA PHE A 92 -3.33 5.30 -2.71
C PHE A 92 -3.55 5.82 -4.12
N TYR A 93 -4.27 5.04 -4.91
CA TYR A 93 -4.76 5.35 -6.24
C TYR A 93 -6.28 5.27 -6.26
N GLN A 94 -6.95 6.41 -6.39
CA GLN A 94 -8.41 6.48 -6.38
C GLN A 94 -8.99 6.02 -7.72
N ALA A 95 -10.14 5.37 -7.70
CA ALA A 95 -10.90 5.14 -8.91
C ALA A 95 -11.28 6.50 -9.53
N GLY A 96 -11.08 6.62 -10.83
CA GLY A 96 -11.47 7.81 -11.58
C GLY A 96 -12.99 7.96 -11.65
N PRO A 97 -13.46 9.06 -12.26
CA PRO A 97 -14.90 9.30 -12.45
C PRO A 97 -15.59 8.09 -13.10
N PRO A 98 -16.87 7.81 -12.74
CA PRO A 98 -17.63 6.72 -13.36
C PRO A 98 -17.57 6.76 -14.89
N GLY A 99 -17.32 5.61 -15.50
CA GLY A 99 -17.16 5.48 -16.95
C GLY A 99 -15.74 5.73 -17.48
N LEU A 100 -14.78 6.07 -16.60
CA LEU A 100 -13.36 6.07 -16.94
C LEU A 100 -12.65 4.96 -16.16
N ASP A 101 -12.23 3.91 -16.88
CA ASP A 101 -11.42 2.80 -16.35
C ASP A 101 -9.97 3.25 -16.09
N THR A 102 -9.81 4.14 -15.13
CA THR A 102 -8.55 4.78 -14.78
C THR A 102 -8.46 4.95 -13.28
N LEU A 103 -7.28 4.73 -12.74
CA LEU A 103 -6.90 5.19 -11.42
C LEU A 103 -6.31 6.58 -11.53
N VAL A 104 -6.50 7.39 -10.49
CA VAL A 104 -5.94 8.73 -10.33
C VAL A 104 -5.16 8.76 -9.01
N ILE A 105 -3.97 9.33 -9.05
CA ILE A 105 -3.12 9.42 -7.86
C ILE A 105 -3.86 10.12 -6.69
N GLY A 106 -3.88 9.47 -5.53
CA GLY A 106 -4.39 10.01 -4.27
C GLY A 106 -3.27 10.68 -3.46
N PRO A 107 -3.49 10.89 -2.15
CA PRO A 107 -2.44 11.38 -1.26
C PRO A 107 -1.23 10.44 -1.28
N TYR A 108 -0.06 11.05 -1.36
CA TYR A 108 1.21 10.33 -1.40
C TYR A 108 2.25 11.09 -0.58
N GLN A 109 3.30 10.39 -0.18
CA GLN A 109 4.49 10.98 0.44
C GLN A 109 5.64 10.74 -0.55
N GLY A 110 6.22 11.80 -1.15
CA GLY A 110 7.48 11.80 -1.93
C GLY A 110 7.51 12.45 -3.34
N HIS A 111 8.23 11.90 -4.34
CA HIS A 111 8.31 12.42 -5.76
C HIS A 111 7.20 11.85 -6.67
N LEU A 112 7.15 12.29 -7.94
CA LEU A 112 6.11 12.02 -8.94
C LEU A 112 5.88 10.53 -9.26
N GLY A 113 4.81 9.96 -8.68
CA GLY A 113 4.21 8.72 -9.17
C GLY A 113 3.42 8.92 -10.47
N CYS A 114 2.95 7.83 -11.06
CA CYS A 114 2.15 7.85 -12.27
C CYS A 114 0.80 8.54 -11.98
N LEU A 115 0.54 9.75 -12.50
CA LEU A 115 -0.66 10.53 -12.15
C LEU A 115 -1.99 9.83 -12.47
N ARG A 116 -1.97 9.01 -13.53
CA ARG A 116 -3.12 8.23 -13.99
C ARG A 116 -2.64 6.85 -14.44
N ILE A 117 -3.32 5.81 -13.99
CA ILE A 117 -3.03 4.43 -14.39
C ILE A 117 -4.30 3.85 -15.01
N PRO A 118 -4.35 3.57 -16.32
CA PRO A 118 -5.47 2.86 -16.91
C PRO A 118 -5.66 1.52 -16.23
N TYR A 119 -6.91 1.08 -16.05
CA TYR A 119 -7.18 -0.21 -15.43
C TYR A 119 -6.45 -1.33 -16.17
N GLY A 120 -6.25 -1.26 -17.49
CA GLY A 120 -5.52 -2.26 -18.30
C GLY A 120 -4.00 -2.36 -18.09
N ARG A 121 -3.41 -1.67 -17.10
CA ARG A 121 -1.97 -1.41 -17.07
C ARG A 121 -1.36 -1.60 -15.67
N GLY A 122 -0.22 -2.28 -15.59
CA GLY A 122 0.53 -2.50 -14.34
C GLY A 122 -0.21 -3.34 -13.29
N VAL A 123 0.43 -3.50 -12.13
CA VAL A 123 -0.10 -4.26 -10.98
C VAL A 123 -1.32 -3.54 -10.39
N CYS A 124 -1.22 -2.21 -10.20
CA CYS A 124 -2.33 -1.36 -9.80
C CYS A 124 -3.59 -1.52 -10.66
N GLY A 125 -3.43 -1.51 -11.99
CA GLY A 125 -4.56 -1.74 -12.90
C GLY A 125 -5.11 -3.16 -12.80
N ALA A 126 -4.25 -4.18 -12.65
CA ALA A 126 -4.69 -5.56 -12.45
C ALA A 126 -5.54 -5.71 -11.17
N ALA A 127 -5.15 -5.07 -10.07
CA ALA A 127 -5.93 -5.03 -8.83
C ALA A 127 -7.29 -4.34 -9.03
N ALA A 128 -7.30 -3.20 -9.73
CA ALA A 128 -8.52 -2.44 -10.01
C ALA A 128 -9.51 -3.23 -10.87
N ARG A 129 -9.04 -3.91 -11.93
CA ARG A 129 -9.88 -4.73 -12.82
C ARG A 129 -10.45 -5.96 -12.12
N SER A 130 -9.57 -6.72 -11.47
CA SER A 130 -9.95 -8.00 -10.86
C SER A 130 -10.75 -7.82 -9.56
N ARG A 131 -10.65 -6.64 -8.92
CA ARG A 131 -11.11 -6.39 -7.55
C ARG A 131 -10.55 -7.41 -6.55
N ARG A 132 -9.30 -7.82 -6.79
CA ARG A 132 -8.54 -8.74 -5.94
C ARG A 132 -7.15 -8.20 -5.66
N THR A 133 -6.64 -8.49 -4.47
CA THR A 133 -5.27 -8.20 -4.07
C THR A 133 -4.28 -8.82 -5.05
N GLN A 134 -3.27 -8.05 -5.45
CA GLN A 134 -2.16 -8.51 -6.26
C GLN A 134 -0.93 -8.56 -5.36
N LEU A 135 -0.38 -9.76 -5.13
CA LEU A 135 0.87 -9.95 -4.40
C LEU A 135 1.95 -10.38 -5.41
N VAL A 136 2.92 -9.51 -5.64
CA VAL A 136 3.95 -9.67 -6.67
C VAL A 136 5.32 -9.77 -5.99
N PRO A 137 5.87 -10.99 -5.80
CA PRO A 137 7.17 -11.17 -5.14
C PRO A 137 8.36 -10.70 -5.98
N ASP A 138 8.19 -10.62 -7.30
CA ASP A 138 9.18 -10.06 -8.24
C ASP A 138 8.48 -9.27 -9.35
N VAL A 139 8.56 -7.93 -9.30
CA VAL A 139 7.93 -7.05 -10.31
C VAL A 139 8.56 -7.17 -11.69
N SER A 140 9.82 -7.61 -11.78
CA SER A 140 10.48 -7.81 -13.07
C SER A 140 9.90 -9.00 -13.85
N ALA A 141 9.29 -9.94 -13.14
CA ALA A 141 8.57 -11.08 -13.71
C ALA A 141 7.11 -10.76 -14.04
N PHE A 142 6.57 -9.61 -13.61
CA PHE A 142 5.19 -9.23 -13.88
C PHE A 142 5.02 -8.69 -15.31
N PRO A 143 4.23 -9.35 -16.19
CA PRO A 143 4.13 -8.90 -17.57
C PRO A 143 3.37 -7.58 -17.68
N GLY A 144 3.94 -6.62 -18.40
CA GLY A 144 3.35 -5.29 -18.54
C GLY A 144 3.47 -4.42 -17.28
N TYR A 145 4.43 -4.74 -16.40
CA TYR A 145 4.80 -3.89 -15.27
C TYR A 145 5.08 -2.45 -15.71
N ILE A 146 4.61 -1.50 -14.90
CA ILE A 146 4.87 -0.07 -15.10
C ILE A 146 5.68 0.39 -13.91
N ALA A 147 6.99 0.52 -14.11
CA ALA A 147 7.86 1.06 -13.09
C ALA A 147 7.58 2.57 -12.92
N CYS A 148 6.95 2.95 -11.81
CA CYS A 148 6.96 4.35 -11.36
C CYS A 148 8.25 4.63 -10.54
N ALA A 149 8.87 3.60 -9.93
CA ALA A 149 10.22 3.65 -9.33
C ALA A 149 11.11 2.50 -9.82
N SER A 150 12.38 2.77 -10.14
CA SER A 150 13.32 1.74 -10.59
C SER A 150 13.87 0.85 -9.47
N SER A 151 13.64 1.23 -8.20
CA SER A 151 14.07 0.47 -7.03
C SER A 151 13.09 -0.60 -6.58
N THR A 152 11.83 -0.57 -7.04
CA THR A 152 10.82 -1.57 -6.68
C THR A 152 11.26 -2.95 -7.16
N LYS A 153 11.23 -3.92 -6.25
CA LYS A 153 11.51 -5.34 -6.52
C LYS A 153 10.33 -6.25 -6.22
N SER A 154 9.51 -5.91 -5.23
CA SER A 154 8.22 -6.56 -4.97
C SER A 154 7.14 -5.52 -4.69
N GLU A 155 5.88 -5.89 -4.90
CA GLU A 155 4.73 -4.98 -4.77
C GLU A 155 3.53 -5.76 -4.25
N ILE A 156 2.76 -5.17 -3.33
CA ILE A 156 1.43 -5.63 -2.96
C ILE A 156 0.42 -4.51 -3.20
N VAL A 157 -0.60 -4.79 -4.01
CA VAL A 157 -1.69 -3.85 -4.27
C VAL A 157 -3.01 -4.42 -3.77
N VAL A 158 -3.68 -3.68 -2.88
CA VAL A 158 -4.92 -4.10 -2.24
C VAL A 158 -6.08 -3.21 -2.69
N PRO A 159 -7.14 -3.74 -3.33
CA PRO A 159 -8.31 -2.95 -3.68
C PRO A 159 -9.14 -2.57 -2.46
N MET A 160 -9.65 -1.35 -2.45
CA MET A 160 -10.62 -0.84 -1.48
C MET A 160 -11.98 -0.68 -2.17
N LEU A 161 -12.97 -1.43 -1.68
CA LEU A 161 -14.32 -1.47 -2.23
C LEU A 161 -15.32 -0.82 -1.27
N GLU A 162 -16.41 -0.28 -1.81
CA GLU A 162 -17.51 0.32 -1.04
C GLU A 162 -18.20 -0.69 -0.10
N ALA A 163 -18.70 -0.20 1.03
CA ALA A 163 -19.38 -0.99 2.05
C ALA A 163 -20.46 -1.92 1.46
N GLY A 164 -20.40 -3.22 1.79
CA GLY A 164 -21.29 -4.25 1.23
C GLY A 164 -20.67 -5.07 0.10
N ALA A 165 -19.47 -4.69 -0.36
CA ALA A 165 -18.65 -5.47 -1.28
C ALA A 165 -17.40 -6.00 -0.58
N SER A 166 -17.30 -7.32 -0.46
CA SER A 166 -16.01 -7.96 -0.15
C SER A 166 -15.18 -8.09 -1.42
N ALA A 167 -13.86 -7.90 -1.32
CA ALA A 167 -12.95 -8.33 -2.37
C ALA A 167 -13.24 -9.81 -2.70
N GLY A 168 -13.35 -10.14 -3.99
CA GLY A 168 -13.70 -11.50 -4.40
C GLY A 168 -12.66 -12.53 -3.91
N PRO A 169 -13.01 -13.83 -3.89
CA PRO A 169 -12.04 -14.88 -3.55
C PRO A 169 -10.78 -14.74 -4.41
N ARG A 170 -9.62 -14.88 -3.78
CA ARG A 170 -8.29 -14.74 -4.42
C ARG A 170 -8.21 -15.66 -5.63
N GLU A 171 -7.54 -15.20 -6.69
CA GLU A 171 -7.16 -16.11 -7.77
C GLU A 171 -5.92 -16.88 -7.31
N ALA A 172 -6.08 -18.16 -6.99
CA ALA A 172 -4.95 -19.06 -6.78
C ALA A 172 -4.44 -19.53 -8.16
N PRO A 173 -3.14 -19.52 -8.44
CA PRO A 173 -2.63 -20.09 -9.68
C PRO A 173 -2.77 -21.62 -9.63
N GLU A 174 -3.30 -22.21 -10.70
CA GLU A 174 -3.24 -23.66 -10.91
C GLU A 174 -1.77 -24.06 -11.13
N GLY A 175 -1.12 -24.61 -10.11
CA GLY A 175 0.22 -25.21 -10.21
C GLY A 175 1.22 -24.62 -9.21
N GLY A 176 1.65 -25.45 -8.25
CA GLY A 176 2.61 -25.07 -7.23
C GLY A 176 4.00 -24.75 -7.79
N ALA A 177 4.29 -23.46 -7.92
CA ALA A 177 5.60 -22.82 -7.80
C ALA A 177 5.36 -21.30 -7.80
N ALA A 178 5.88 -20.60 -6.78
CA ALA A 178 6.00 -19.14 -6.62
C ALA A 178 4.94 -18.25 -7.33
N PHE A 179 4.10 -17.58 -6.53
CA PHE A 179 3.18 -16.50 -6.88
C PHE A 179 3.61 -15.69 -8.12
N LEU A 180 3.06 -16.03 -9.29
CA LEU A 180 3.08 -15.19 -10.48
C LEU A 180 1.64 -14.77 -10.76
N ALA A 181 1.35 -13.50 -10.50
CA ALA A 181 0.13 -12.86 -10.98
C ALA A 181 0.10 -12.99 -12.51
N THR A 182 -0.93 -13.64 -13.05
CA THR A 182 -1.07 -13.77 -14.49
C THR A 182 -1.43 -12.41 -15.06
N ALA A 183 -0.59 -11.90 -15.97
CA ALA A 183 -1.02 -10.86 -16.87
C ALA A 183 -2.00 -11.46 -17.88
N ALA A 184 -3.10 -10.74 -18.08
CA ALA A 184 -4.07 -10.94 -19.15
C ALA A 184 -4.81 -12.29 -19.15
N ALA A 185 -5.69 -12.50 -18.17
CA ALA A 185 -6.95 -13.16 -18.48
C ALA A 185 -7.75 -12.26 -19.46
N PRO A 186 -8.43 -12.82 -20.48
CA PRO A 186 -9.35 -12.06 -21.32
C PRO A 186 -10.46 -11.46 -20.44
N ALA A 187 -11.16 -10.46 -20.96
CA ALA A 187 -12.23 -9.73 -20.27
C ALA A 187 -13.39 -10.66 -19.86
N GLU A 188 -13.21 -11.41 -18.78
CA GLU A 188 -14.30 -11.99 -18.01
C GLU A 188 -14.88 -10.85 -17.17
N GLU A 189 -16.19 -10.63 -17.28
CA GLU A 189 -16.92 -9.59 -16.56
C GLU A 189 -16.52 -9.62 -15.08
N ALA A 190 -16.04 -8.47 -14.59
CA ALA A 190 -15.70 -8.31 -13.19
C ALA A 190 -16.85 -8.84 -12.34
N PRO A 191 -16.59 -9.69 -11.32
CA PRO A 191 -17.66 -10.25 -10.50
C PRO A 191 -18.53 -9.11 -9.95
N GLN A 192 -19.81 -9.41 -9.66
CA GLN A 192 -20.81 -8.52 -9.06
C GLN A 192 -20.43 -8.06 -7.62
N GLY A 193 -19.15 -7.80 -7.37
CA GLY A 193 -18.62 -7.13 -6.19
C GLY A 193 -18.62 -5.61 -6.42
N GLY A 194 -18.95 -4.88 -5.37
CA GLY A 194 -19.28 -3.46 -5.43
C GLY A 194 -18.16 -2.51 -5.81
N THR A 195 -18.52 -1.23 -5.76
CA THR A 195 -17.81 -0.11 -6.35
C THR A 195 -16.36 -0.06 -5.87
N LEU A 196 -15.40 -0.03 -6.80
CA LEU A 196 -13.99 0.24 -6.48
C LEU A 196 -13.86 1.71 -6.07
N LEU A 197 -13.35 1.96 -4.88
CA LEU A 197 -13.08 3.31 -4.37
C LEU A 197 -11.63 3.72 -4.66
N ALA A 198 -10.68 2.83 -4.39
CA ALA A 198 -9.26 3.03 -4.64
C ALA A 198 -8.50 1.69 -4.63
N VAL A 199 -7.20 1.74 -4.88
CA VAL A 199 -6.26 0.69 -4.53
C VAL A 199 -5.19 1.27 -3.59
N LEU A 200 -4.76 0.51 -2.59
CA LEU A 200 -3.57 0.75 -1.78
C LEU A 200 -2.39 0.09 -2.48
N ASP A 201 -1.38 0.86 -2.83
CA ASP A 201 -0.18 0.41 -3.54
C ASP A 201 1.03 0.46 -2.59
N VAL A 202 1.65 -0.70 -2.36
CA VAL A 202 2.79 -0.86 -1.45
C VAL A 202 3.96 -1.53 -2.15
N ASP A 203 5.00 -0.75 -2.41
CA ASP A 203 6.27 -1.21 -2.98
C ASP A 203 7.26 -1.68 -1.91
N SER A 204 8.20 -2.53 -2.32
CA SER A 204 9.43 -2.82 -1.57
C SER A 204 10.66 -2.88 -2.48
N ASP A 205 11.81 -2.40 -2.01
CA ASP A 205 13.11 -2.58 -2.64
C ASP A 205 13.76 -3.93 -2.30
N TYR A 206 13.06 -4.77 -1.53
CA TYR A 206 13.39 -6.16 -1.31
C TYR A 206 12.54 -7.05 -2.24
N PRO A 207 13.13 -8.09 -2.84
CA PRO A 207 12.33 -9.12 -3.49
C PRO A 207 11.56 -9.90 -2.41
N ASP A 208 10.36 -10.38 -2.74
CA ASP A 208 9.53 -11.23 -1.87
C ASP A 208 9.35 -10.68 -0.44
N ALA A 209 9.10 -9.37 -0.31
CA ALA A 209 9.12 -8.69 0.98
C ALA A 209 7.85 -8.94 1.83
N PHE A 210 6.73 -9.20 1.16
CA PHE A 210 5.40 -9.27 1.76
C PHE A 210 4.99 -10.71 2.02
N THR A 211 4.52 -10.96 3.23
CA THR A 211 4.10 -12.27 3.75
C THR A 211 2.58 -12.37 3.80
N GLU A 212 2.07 -13.55 4.16
CA GLU A 212 0.64 -13.75 4.43
C GLU A 212 0.11 -12.81 5.53
N VAL A 213 0.95 -12.43 6.51
CA VAL A 213 0.56 -11.48 7.57
C VAL A 213 0.31 -10.10 6.99
N ASP A 214 1.16 -9.63 6.07
CA ASP A 214 0.99 -8.33 5.42
C ASP A 214 -0.30 -8.30 4.62
N LEU A 215 -0.50 -9.36 3.82
CA LEU A 215 -1.69 -9.51 3.01
C LEU A 215 -2.96 -9.49 3.86
N GLU A 216 -3.02 -10.29 4.93
CA GLU A 216 -4.18 -10.36 5.83
C GLU A 216 -4.53 -8.99 6.44
N HIS A 217 -3.52 -8.29 6.97
CA HIS A 217 -3.74 -7.03 7.67
C HIS A 217 -4.02 -5.85 6.75
N LEU A 218 -3.39 -5.80 5.56
CA LEU A 218 -3.67 -4.77 4.56
C LEU A 218 -5.05 -4.97 3.92
N GLU A 219 -5.46 -6.21 3.63
CA GLU A 219 -6.84 -6.52 3.18
C GLU A 219 -7.86 -6.08 4.23
N ARG A 220 -7.63 -6.41 5.52
CA ARG A 220 -8.50 -5.98 6.63
C ARG A 220 -8.58 -4.46 6.73
N LEU A 221 -7.46 -3.76 6.58
CA LEU A 221 -7.39 -2.31 6.62
C LEU A 221 -8.18 -1.68 5.47
N CYS A 222 -7.96 -2.11 4.23
CA CYS A 222 -8.69 -1.61 3.06
C CYS A 222 -10.19 -1.91 3.13
N ALA A 223 -10.58 -3.09 3.62
CA ALA A 223 -11.98 -3.42 3.86
C ALA A 223 -12.61 -2.51 4.93
N TRP A 224 -11.88 -2.18 6.00
CA TRP A 224 -12.36 -1.25 7.02
C TRP A 224 -12.47 0.19 6.50
N LEU A 225 -11.48 0.67 5.75
CA LEU A 225 -11.49 2.01 5.14
C LEU A 225 -12.64 2.17 4.13
N GLY A 226 -12.92 1.15 3.33
CA GLY A 226 -14.02 1.16 2.37
C GLY A 226 -15.43 1.18 2.99
N GLN A 227 -15.54 0.86 4.29
CA GLN A 227 -16.76 1.00 5.07
C GLN A 227 -16.97 2.40 5.65
N GLN A 228 -15.92 3.23 5.66
CA GLN A 228 -16.00 4.56 6.24
C GLN A 228 -16.67 5.54 5.27
N SER A 229 -17.51 6.42 5.82
CA SER A 229 -18.18 7.47 5.05
C SER A 229 -17.33 8.74 5.01
N TYR A 230 -16.22 8.69 4.27
CA TYR A 230 -15.46 9.90 3.94
C TYR A 230 -16.13 10.64 2.78
N ARG A 231 -16.10 11.98 2.81
CA ARG A 231 -16.76 12.85 1.82
C ARG A 231 -15.79 13.85 1.21
#